data_AF-A0A945DP38-F1
#
_entry.id   AF-A0A945DP38-F1
#
_cell.length_a   1.000
_cell.length_b   1.000
_cell.length_c   1.000
_cell.angle_alpha   90.00
_cell.angle_beta   90.00
_cell.angle_gamma   90.00
#
_symmetry.space_group_name_H-M   'P 1'
#
loop_
_entity.id
_entity.type
_entity.pdbx_description
1 polymer ?
#
loop_
_entity_poly.entity_id
_entity_poly.type
_entity_poly.pdbx_seq_one_letter_code
_entity_poly.pdbx_strand_id
1 'polypeptide(L)'
;MSRIFIAHTPTQGAILTRLDGKVIMIDVGISKHYGGSLANVVIEDGVLQVMHRGTLVPFPGNDLPLQEYLEIVSELEPADSRLRRYVNLLDNQVSREKEIPPSGGAN
;
A
#
# COMPACT_ATOMS: atom_id res chain seq x y z
N MET A 1 15.64 -8.63 12.99
CA MET A 1 15.21 -7.23 13.09
C MET A 1 13.76 -7.21 13.56
N SER A 2 13.45 -6.44 14.60
CA SER A 2 12.08 -6.39 15.15
C SER A 2 11.20 -5.42 14.36
N ARG A 3 9.93 -5.78 14.17
CA ARG A 3 8.90 -4.95 13.51
C ARG A 3 7.69 -4.80 14.43
N ILE A 4 6.97 -3.69 14.30
CA ILE A 4 5.78 -3.38 15.09
C ILE A 4 4.57 -3.39 14.16
N PHE A 5 3.60 -4.24 14.47
CA PHE A 5 2.33 -4.31 13.74
C PHE A 5 1.28 -3.49 14.48
N ILE A 6 0.60 -2.58 13.78
CA ILE A 6 -0.34 -1.64 14.36
C ILE A 6 -1.66 -1.68 13.58
N ALA A 7 -2.77 -1.65 14.32
CA ALA A 7 -4.13 -1.62 13.80
C ALA A 7 -4.90 -0.40 14.34
N HIS A 8 -6.24 -0.46 14.39
CA HIS A 8 -7.18 0.55 14.89
C HIS A 8 -7.51 1.69 13.93
N THR A 9 -6.53 2.19 13.19
CA THR A 9 -6.75 3.20 12.14
C THR A 9 -6.71 2.54 10.77
N PRO A 10 -7.85 2.43 10.05
CA PRO A 10 -7.88 1.80 8.74
C PRO A 10 -6.99 2.51 7.72
N THR A 11 -6.26 1.74 6.93
CA THR A 11 -5.57 2.21 5.74
C THR A 11 -6.56 2.44 4.58
N GLN A 12 -6.04 2.72 3.38
CA GLN A 12 -6.85 2.83 2.17
C GLN A 12 -7.24 1.47 1.56
N GLY A 13 -7.00 0.36 2.27
CA GLY A 13 -7.37 -0.99 1.83
C GLY A 13 -6.19 -1.93 1.59
N ALA A 14 -4.95 -1.52 1.90
CA ALA A 14 -3.75 -2.32 1.74
C ALA A 14 -2.89 -2.29 3.01
N ILE A 15 -2.05 -3.32 3.22
CA ILE A 15 -0.99 -3.28 4.23
C ILE A 15 0.00 -2.18 3.85
N LEU A 16 0.31 -1.26 4.76
CA LEU A 16 1.26 -0.17 4.50
C LEU A 16 2.45 -0.24 5.45
N THR A 17 3.58 0.30 5.01
CA THR A 17 4.77 0.41 5.85
C THR A 17 5.13 1.86 6.14
N ARG A 18 5.71 2.07 7.32
CA ARG A 18 6.25 3.36 7.79
C ARG A 18 7.59 3.12 8.47
N LEU A 19 8.35 4.20 8.62
CA LEU A 19 9.66 4.18 9.29
C LEU A 19 10.58 3.08 8.71
N ASP A 20 10.75 3.08 7.39
CA ASP A 20 11.58 2.12 6.65
C ASP A 20 11.23 0.66 6.94
N GLY A 21 9.94 0.32 6.93
CA GLY A 21 9.47 -1.04 7.16
C GLY A 21 9.50 -1.51 8.62
N LYS A 22 9.81 -0.63 9.59
CA LYS A 22 9.78 -0.97 11.02
C LYS A 22 8.37 -0.99 11.58
N VAL A 23 7.47 -0.16 11.05
CA VAL A 23 6.07 -0.07 11.46
C VAL A 23 5.17 -0.53 10.33
N ILE A 24 4.34 -1.54 10.60
CA ILE A 24 3.46 -2.18 9.62
C ILE A 24 2.01 -1.88 10.02
N MET A 25 1.28 -1.20 9.15
CA MET A 25 -0.14 -0.90 9.34
C MET A 25 -0.97 -2.04 8.76
N ILE A 26 -1.67 -2.79 9.62
CA ILE A 26 -2.39 -4.02 9.23
C ILE A 26 -3.91 -3.89 9.25
N ASP A 27 -4.44 -2.77 9.74
CA ASP A 27 -5.88 -2.51 9.68
C ASP A 27 -6.25 -2.02 8.28
N VAL A 28 -6.70 -2.92 7.41
CA VAL A 28 -7.08 -2.60 6.03
C VAL A 28 -8.54 -2.18 5.88
N GLY A 29 -9.31 -2.07 6.97
CA GLY A 29 -10.72 -1.71 6.89
C GLY A 29 -11.61 -2.83 6.33
N ILE A 30 -11.57 -4.01 6.98
CA ILE A 30 -12.31 -5.23 6.56
C ILE A 30 -13.82 -5.04 6.50
N SER A 31 -14.38 -4.18 7.36
CA SER A 31 -15.83 -3.93 7.36
C SER A 31 -16.26 -3.20 6.07
N LYS A 32 -17.49 -3.44 5.62
CA LYS A 32 -18.10 -2.72 4.49
C LYS A 32 -18.08 -1.20 4.69
N HIS A 33 -18.18 -0.72 5.94
CA HIS A 33 -18.14 0.72 6.25
C HIS A 33 -16.77 1.36 5.92
N TYR A 34 -15.67 0.61 6.04
CA TYR A 34 -14.32 1.12 5.83
C TYR A 34 -13.71 0.82 4.46
N GLY A 35 -14.35 -0.05 3.67
CA GLY A 35 -13.94 -0.36 2.30
C GLY A 35 -14.12 -1.83 1.92
N GLY A 36 -14.22 -2.74 2.90
CA GLY A 36 -14.39 -4.17 2.61
C GLY A 36 -13.14 -4.81 1.99
N SER A 37 -11.96 -4.24 2.26
CA SER A 37 -10.69 -4.79 1.77
C SER A 37 -10.27 -5.99 2.61
N LEU A 38 -9.66 -6.98 1.96
CA LEU A 38 -9.28 -8.24 2.60
C LEU A 38 -7.78 -8.43 2.43
N ALA A 39 -7.02 -8.23 3.52
CA ALA A 39 -5.61 -8.55 3.53
C ALA A 39 -5.13 -8.95 4.92
N ASN A 40 -4.12 -9.81 4.97
CA ASN A 40 -3.38 -10.13 6.18
C ASN A 40 -1.89 -10.31 5.87
N VAL A 41 -1.04 -10.14 6.89
CA VAL A 41 0.37 -10.53 6.80
C VAL A 41 0.48 -12.04 7.02
N VAL A 42 1.33 -12.70 6.25
CA VAL A 42 1.74 -14.09 6.44
C VAL A 42 3.21 -14.08 6.85
N ILE A 43 3.53 -14.80 7.93
CA ILE A 43 4.89 -14.92 8.45
C ILE A 43 5.19 -16.40 8.61
N GLU A 44 6.01 -16.93 7.71
CA GLU A 44 6.40 -18.34 7.65
C GLU A 44 7.90 -18.43 7.42
N ASP A 45 8.61 -19.23 8.23
CA ASP A 45 10.07 -19.42 8.16
C ASP A 45 10.89 -18.10 8.12
N GLY A 46 10.38 -17.07 8.79
CA GLY A 46 11.01 -15.74 8.83
C GLY A 46 10.79 -14.89 7.57
N VAL A 47 10.06 -15.40 6.58
CA VAL A 47 9.65 -14.69 5.38
C VAL A 47 8.32 -13.97 5.64
N LEU A 48 8.25 -12.71 5.23
CA LEU A 48 7.02 -11.92 5.28
C LEU A 48 6.40 -11.86 3.89
N GLN A 49 5.11 -12.16 3.82
CA GLN A 49 4.29 -11.98 2.63
C GLN A 49 2.97 -11.29 3.02
N VAL A 50 2.23 -10.82 2.01
CA VAL A 50 0.88 -10.32 2.20
C VAL A 50 -0.07 -11.24 1.45
N MET A 51 -1.09 -11.74 2.14
CA MET A 51 -2.24 -12.38 1.51
C MET A 51 -3.25 -11.28 1.25
N HIS A 52 -3.50 -10.94 -0.02
CA HIS A 52 -4.46 -9.92 -0.43
C HIS A 52 -5.56 -10.57 -1.28
N ARG A 53 -6.80 -10.56 -0.78
CA ARG A 53 -7.96 -11.23 -1.42
C ARG A 53 -7.70 -12.69 -1.82
N GLY A 54 -6.90 -13.40 -1.02
CA GLY A 54 -6.56 -14.81 -1.25
C GLY A 54 -5.33 -15.04 -2.15
N THR A 55 -4.72 -13.98 -2.69
CA THR A 55 -3.48 -14.05 -3.46
C THR A 55 -2.30 -13.67 -2.58
N LEU A 56 -1.26 -14.51 -2.55
CA LEU A 56 0.01 -14.17 -1.91
C LEU A 56 0.80 -13.22 -2.80
N VAL A 57 1.23 -12.09 -2.24
CA VAL A 57 2.09 -11.09 -2.90
C VAL A 57 3.30 -10.78 -2.02
N PRO A 58 4.41 -10.30 -2.60
CA PRO A 58 5.58 -9.95 -1.81
C PRO A 58 5.27 -8.81 -0.83
N PHE A 59 5.94 -8.81 0.30
CA PHE A 59 5.74 -7.78 1.32
C PHE A 59 6.33 -6.42 0.87
N PRO A 60 5.61 -5.29 1.02
CA PRO A 60 6.13 -3.96 0.66
C PRO A 60 7.28 -3.57 1.59
N GLY A 61 8.51 -3.57 1.08
CA GLY A 61 9.73 -3.45 1.89
C GLY A 61 10.93 -3.05 1.03
N ASN A 62 12.13 -3.47 1.44
CA ASN A 62 13.37 -3.08 0.75
C ASN A 62 13.41 -3.56 -0.71
N ASP A 63 12.85 -4.74 -0.98
CA ASP A 63 12.91 -5.39 -2.29
C ASP A 63 11.66 -5.12 -3.16
N LEU A 64 10.62 -4.49 -2.60
CA LEU A 64 9.40 -4.12 -3.31
C LEU A 64 8.96 -2.72 -2.88
N PRO A 65 9.19 -1.69 -3.73
CA PRO A 65 8.74 -0.33 -3.47
C PRO A 65 7.24 -0.27 -3.19
N LEU A 66 6.84 0.65 -2.31
CA LEU A 66 5.42 0.77 -1.91
C LEU A 66 4.49 1.02 -3.10
N GLN A 67 4.91 1.81 -4.10
CA GLN A 67 4.11 2.10 -5.28
C GLN A 67 3.82 0.83 -6.10
N GLU A 68 4.86 0.05 -6.43
CA GLU A 68 4.73 -1.21 -7.17
C GLU A 68 3.85 -2.22 -6.41
N TYR A 69 4.02 -2.31 -5.09
CA TYR A 69 3.12 -3.10 -4.25
C TYR A 69 1.66 -2.65 -4.36
N LEU A 70 1.40 -1.34 -4.27
CA LEU A 70 0.04 -0.78 -4.34
C LEU A 70 -0.61 -1.05 -5.70
N GLU A 71 0.15 -0.97 -6.79
CA GLU A 71 -0.30 -1.33 -8.13
C GLU A 71 -0.75 -2.81 -8.16
N ILE A 72 0.11 -3.74 -7.73
CA ILE A 72 -0.20 -5.18 -7.67
C ILE A 72 -1.49 -5.45 -6.88
N VAL A 73 -1.60 -4.92 -5.65
CA VAL A 73 -2.77 -5.23 -4.81
C VAL A 73 -4.03 -4.50 -5.26
N SER A 74 -3.91 -3.39 -5.98
CA SER A 74 -5.07 -2.68 -6.53
C SER A 74 -5.75 -3.44 -7.67
N GLU A 75 -5.00 -4.23 -8.44
CA GLU A 75 -5.54 -5.09 -9.50
C GLU A 75 -6.37 -6.26 -8.95
N LEU A 76 -6.10 -6.66 -7.71
CA LEU A 76 -6.84 -7.72 -7.01
C LEU A 76 -8.16 -7.23 -6.41
N GLU A 77 -8.34 -5.92 -6.25
CA GLU A 77 -9.54 -5.33 -5.66
C GLU A 77 -10.68 -5.13 -6.66
N PRO A 78 -11.95 -5.06 -6.19
CA PRO A 78 -13.07 -4.59 -6.99
C PRO A 78 -12.77 -3.26 -7.69
N ALA A 79 -13.33 -3.10 -8.88
CA ALA A 79 -13.07 -1.95 -9.75
C ALA A 79 -13.41 -0.60 -9.10
N ASP A 80 -14.40 -0.60 -8.20
CA ASP A 80 -14.89 0.55 -7.46
C ASP A 80 -14.33 0.66 -6.04
N SER A 81 -13.37 -0.21 -5.66
CA SER A 81 -12.79 -0.24 -4.32
C SER A 81 -12.12 1.07 -3.92
N ARG A 82 -12.02 1.27 -2.61
CA ARG A 82 -11.31 2.42 -2.02
C ARG A 82 -9.83 2.43 -2.42
N LEU A 83 -9.17 1.27 -2.41
CA LEU A 83 -7.75 1.15 -2.76
C LEU A 83 -7.51 1.54 -4.22
N ARG A 84 -8.34 1.06 -5.15
CA ARG A 84 -8.18 1.38 -6.58
C ARG A 84 -8.36 2.87 -6.87
N ARG A 85 -9.33 3.52 -6.20
CA ARG A 85 -9.47 4.99 -6.27
C ARG A 85 -8.24 5.70 -5.71
N TYR A 86 -7.67 5.20 -4.62
CA TYR A 86 -6.49 5.78 -4.00
C TYR A 86 -5.25 5.69 -4.90
N VAL A 87 -4.99 4.53 -5.51
CA VAL A 87 -3.86 4.34 -6.44
C VAL A 87 -4.01 5.26 -7.66
N ASN A 88 -5.19 5.32 -8.27
CA ASN A 88 -5.44 6.25 -9.38
C ASN A 88 -5.18 7.72 -9.01
N LEU A 89 -5.45 8.14 -7.76
CA LEU A 89 -5.16 9.50 -7.31
C LEU A 89 -3.65 9.75 -7.19
N LEU A 90 -2.89 8.78 -6.69
CA LEU A 90 -1.42 8.86 -6.61
C LEU A 90 -0.80 8.96 -8.00
N ASP A 91 -1.21 8.12 -8.94
CA ASP A 91 -0.68 8.14 -10.31
C ASP A 91 -0.91 9.48 -10.99
N ASN A 92 -2.11 10.03 -10.81
CA ASN A 92 -2.45 11.35 -11.33
C ASN A 92 -1.65 12.48 -10.65
N GLN A 93 -1.27 12.34 -9.39
CA GLN A 93 -0.38 13.30 -8.71
C GLN A 93 1.04 13.23 -9.28
N VAL A 94 1.59 12.02 -9.42
CA VAL A 94 2.92 11.79 -10.00
C VAL A 94 3.02 12.33 -11.42
N SER A 95 1.99 12.13 -12.26
CA SER A 95 1.98 12.69 -13.62
C SER A 95 1.99 14.22 -13.61
N ARG A 96 1.20 14.88 -12.74
CA ARG A 96 1.20 16.34 -12.64
C ARG A 96 2.54 16.90 -12.16
N GLU A 97 3.21 16.24 -11.21
CA GLU A 97 4.53 16.69 -10.72
C GLU A 97 5.60 16.63 -11.81
N LYS A 98 5.54 15.64 -12.72
CA LYS A 98 6.44 15.54 -13.88
C LYS A 98 6.21 16.63 -14.93
N GLU A 99 5.01 17.21 -14.99
CA GLU A 99 4.65 18.27 -15.94
C GLU A 99 5.05 19.68 -15.48
N ILE A 100 5.42 19.85 -14.20
CA ILE A 100 5.91 21.14 -13.67
C ILE A 100 7.35 21.32 -14.14
N PRO A 101 7.67 22.33 -15.00
CA PRO A 101 9.03 22.58 -15.41
C PRO A 101 9.89 22.95 -14.19
N PRO A 102 11.18 22.56 -14.15
CA PRO A 102 12.06 22.95 -13.05
C PRO A 102 12.04 24.47 -12.93
N SER A 103 11.72 24.97 -11.73
CA SER A 103 11.72 26.41 -11.47
C SER A 103 13.09 26.96 -11.84
N GLY A 104 13.14 27.76 -12.90
CA GLY A 104 14.37 28.38 -13.36
C GLY A 104 15.01 29.15 -12.22
N GLY A 105 16.16 28.67 -11.75
CA GLY A 105 17.01 29.44 -10.85
C GLY A 105 17.45 30.69 -11.60
N ALA A 106 16.86 31.84 -11.24
CA ALA A 106 17.40 33.12 -11.63
C ALA A 106 18.73 33.30 -10.88
N ASN A 107 19.82 33.31 -11.63
CA ASN A 107 21.14 33.78 -11.20
C ASN A 107 21.09 35.28 -10.87
#